data_AF-A0A382ZBZ3-F1
#
_entry.id   AF-A0A382ZBZ3-F1
#
_cell.length_a   1.000
_cell.length_b   1.000
_cell.length_c   1.000
_cell.angle_alpha   90.00
_cell.angle_beta   90.00
_cell.angle_gamma   90.00
#
_symmetry.space_group_name_H-M   'P 1'
#
loop_
_entity.id
_entity.type
_entity.pdbx_description
1 polymer ?
#
loop_
_entity_poly.entity_id
_entity_poly.type
_entity_poly.pdbx_seq_one_letter_code
_entity_poly.pdbx_strand_id
1 'polypeptide(L)' 'MTICPRCQLTELADDLGQNALSRLDNDTYVCSPCGSDESILDVAGVGQRESWPIKRPLMDWEMLMTFTKSVDVER' A
#
# COMPACT_ATOMS: atom_id res chain seq x y z
N MET A 1 4.08 -19.97 -1.55
CA MET A 1 4.12 -18.50 -1.39
C MET A 1 3.18 -17.86 -2.38
N THR A 2 2.25 -17.05 -1.87
CA THR A 2 1.23 -16.34 -2.67
C THR A 2 1.61 -14.86 -2.72
N ILE A 3 1.66 -14.27 -3.91
CA ILE A 3 1.98 -12.84 -4.07
C ILE A 3 0.72 -12.01 -3.73
N CYS A 4 0.90 -10.88 -3.06
CA CYS A 4 -0.18 -9.95 -2.74
C CYS A 4 -0.94 -9.54 -4.03
N PRO A 5 -2.27 -9.75 -4.10
CA PRO A 5 -3.04 -9.46 -5.31
C PRO A 5 -3.15 -7.96 -5.61
N ARG A 6 -3.03 -7.11 -4.59
CA ARG A 6 -3.15 -5.66 -4.71
C ARG A 6 -1.92 -5.00 -5.33
N CYS A 7 -0.72 -5.30 -4.82
CA CYS A 7 0.51 -4.69 -5.33
C CYS A 7 1.31 -5.58 -6.28
N GLN A 8 1.12 -6.91 -6.25
CA GLN A 8 1.94 -7.88 -6.99
C GLN A 8 3.45 -7.80 -6.72
N LEU A 9 3.86 -7.13 -5.63
CA LEU A 9 5.26 -6.89 -5.28
C LEU A 9 5.70 -7.70 -4.05
N THR A 10 4.86 -7.75 -3.03
CA THR A 10 5.18 -8.37 -1.75
C THR A 10 4.54 -9.76 -1.66
N GLU A 11 5.28 -10.73 -1.14
CA GLU A 11 4.72 -12.02 -0.77
C GLU A 11 3.81 -11.89 0.46
N LEU A 12 2.72 -12.64 0.47
CA LEU A 12 1.90 -12.83 1.66
C LEU A 12 2.65 -13.76 2.62
N ALA A 13 2.52 -13.49 3.92
CA ALA A 13 2.99 -14.40 4.95
C ALA A 13 2.22 -15.72 4.88
N ASP A 14 2.88 -16.83 5.19
CA ASP A 14 2.25 -18.16 5.21
C ASP A 14 1.19 -18.27 6.32
N ASP A 15 1.40 -17.58 7.44
CA ASP A 15 0.38 -17.40 8.47
C ASP A 15 -0.58 -16.27 8.07
N LEU A 16 -1.83 -16.64 7.78
CA LEU A 16 -2.87 -15.69 7.36
C LEU A 16 -3.14 -14.59 8.40
N GLY A 17 -2.90 -14.85 9.69
CA GLY A 17 -3.05 -13.85 10.75
C GLY A 17 -2.04 -12.69 10.67
N GLN A 18 -0.97 -12.85 9.89
CA GLN A 18 0.05 -11.82 9.68
C GLN A 18 -0.22 -10.96 8.43
N ASN A 19 -1.20 -11.34 7.61
CA ASN A 19 -1.63 -10.56 6.45
C ASN A 19 -2.79 -9.63 6.85
N ALA A 20 -2.94 -8.53 6.12
CA ALA A 20 -4.08 -7.64 6.31
C ALA A 20 -5.28 -8.13 5.49
N LEU A 21 -6.50 -7.97 6.02
CA LEU A 21 -7.72 -8.15 5.23
C LEU A 21 -8.02 -6.87 4.46
N SER A 22 -8.36 -7.01 3.18
CA SER A 22 -8.69 -5.86 2.35
C SER A 22 -9.98 -5.21 2.80
N ARG A 23 -9.98 -3.88 2.86
CA ARG A 23 -11.17 -3.09 3.18
C ARG A 23 -12.18 -3.01 2.03
N LEU A 24 -11.82 -3.52 0.84
CA LEU A 24 -12.71 -3.54 -0.31
C LEU A 24 -13.85 -4.56 -0.13
N ASP A 25 -13.52 -5.76 0.34
CA ASP A 25 -14.44 -6.90 0.48
C ASP A 25 -14.42 -7.57 1.86
N ASN A 26 -13.44 -7.24 2.72
CA ASN A 26 -13.17 -7.89 4.01
C ASN A 26 -12.94 -9.41 3.92
N ASP A 27 -12.53 -9.93 2.76
CA ASP A 27 -12.32 -11.37 2.51
C ASP A 27 -10.97 -11.64 1.83
N THR A 28 -10.46 -10.69 1.04
CA THR A 28 -9.19 -10.84 0.34
C THR A 28 -8.00 -10.46 1.22
N TYR A 29 -7.06 -11.39 1.42
CA TYR A 29 -5.79 -11.09 2.09
C TYR A 29 -4.83 -10.27 1.21
N VAL A 30 -4.26 -9.23 1.80
CA VAL A 30 -3.26 -8.34 1.19
C VAL A 30 -2.05 -8.18 2.12
N CYS A 31 -0.91 -7.74 1.59
CA CYS A 31 0.27 -7.51 2.41
C CYS A 31 0.04 -6.33 3.40
N SER A 32 0.75 -6.33 4.52
CA SER A 32 0.64 -5.29 5.56
C SER A 32 0.81 -3.83 5.03
N PRO A 33 1.78 -3.55 4.13
CA PRO A 33 1.88 -2.23 3.50
C PRO A 33 0.62 -1.82 2.72
N CYS A 34 0.04 -2.77 1.98
CA CYS A 34 -1.21 -2.55 1.26
C CYS A 34 -2.36 -2.28 2.21
N GLY A 35 -2.56 -3.10 3.25
CA GLY A 35 -3.64 -2.89 4.23
C GLY A 35 -3.51 -1.58 5.02
N SER A 36 -2.28 -1.13 5.27
CA SER A 36 -2.02 0.18 5.89
C SER A 36 -2.45 1.32 4.97
N ASP A 37 -2.06 1.26 3.70
CA ASP A 37 -2.45 2.24 2.68
C ASP A 37 -3.97 2.28 2.47
N GLU A 38 -4.64 1.13 2.42
CA GLU A 38 -6.11 1.07 2.40
C GLU A 38 -6.74 1.74 3.63
N SER A 39 -6.17 1.50 4.82
CA SER A 39 -6.66 2.10 6.06
C SER A 39 -6.49 3.62 6.08
N ILE A 40 -5.39 4.13 5.53
CA ILE A 40 -5.17 5.58 5.38
C ILE A 40 -6.20 6.18 4.42
N LEU A 41 -6.43 5.55 3.27
CA LEU A 41 -7.41 6.02 2.28
C LEU A 41 -8.85 6.00 2.80
N ASP A 42 -9.20 4.99 3.59
CA ASP A 42 -10.48 4.86 4.28
C ASP A 42 -10.68 6.00 5.29
N VAL A 43 -9.68 6.24 6.16
CA VAL A 43 -9.70 7.33 7.15
C VAL A 43 -9.74 8.70 6.48
N ALA A 44 -9.03 8.89 5.36
CA ALA A 44 -9.05 10.13 4.60
C ALA A 44 -10.38 10.38 3.83
N GLY A 45 -11.32 9.43 3.85
CA GLY A 45 -12.60 9.54 3.16
C GLY A 45 -12.50 9.52 1.63
N VAL A 46 -11.33 9.16 1.08
CA VAL A 46 -11.13 9.04 -0.37
C VAL A 46 -11.53 7.67 -0.88
N GLY A 47 -11.41 6.64 -0.03
CA GLY A 47 -11.67 5.23 -0.35
C GLY A 47 -10.68 4.64 -1.35
N GLN A 48 -10.79 3.33 -1.60
CA GLN A 48 -10.03 2.67 -2.66
C GLN A 48 -10.62 2.99 -4.03
N ARG A 49 -9.97 3.87 -4.79
CA ARG A 49 -10.39 4.24 -6.17
C ARG A 49 -9.59 3.53 -7.27
N GLU A 50 -8.44 2.97 -6.92
CA GLU A 50 -7.52 2.36 -7.89
C GLU A 50 -7.92 0.91 -8.19
N SER A 51 -7.94 0.54 -9.48
CA SER A 51 -8.10 -0.85 -9.85
C SER A 51 -6.84 -1.64 -9.52
N TRP A 52 -7.02 -2.86 -9.03
CA TRP A 52 -5.91 -3.76 -8.75
C TRP A 52 -5.44 -4.46 -10.03
N PRO A 53 -4.13 -4.73 -10.18
CA PRO A 53 -3.05 -4.35 -9.27
C PRO A 53 -2.68 -2.87 -9.38
N ILE A 54 -2.31 -2.25 -8.25
CA ILE A 54 -1.87 -0.84 -8.22
C ILE A 54 -0.56 -0.70 -9.00
N LYS A 55 -0.49 0.30 -9.88
CA LYS A 55 0.69 0.57 -10.73
C LYS A 55 1.62 1.63 -10.15
N ARG A 56 1.28 2.21 -9.00
CA ARG A 56 2.12 3.20 -8.35
C ARG A 56 3.23 2.52 -7.56
N PRO A 57 4.45 3.06 -7.56
CA PRO A 57 5.49 2.59 -6.66
C PRO A 57 4.98 2.76 -5.22
N LEU A 58 5.13 1.72 -4.41
CA LEU A 58 4.98 1.86 -2.96
C LEU A 58 6.04 2.88 -2.52
N MET A 59 5.64 3.86 -1.72
CA MET A 59 6.49 4.99 -1.34
C MET A 59 7.74 4.45 -0.63
N ASP A 60 8.85 4.39 -1.34
CA ASP A 60 10.13 3.94 -0.79
C ASP A 60 10.85 5.11 -0.09
N TRP A 61 11.79 4.79 0.80
CA TRP A 61 12.51 5.79 1.59
C TRP A 61 13.40 6.71 0.72
N GLU A 62 13.93 6.22 -0.41
CA GLU A 62 14.72 7.03 -1.35
C GLU A 62 13.84 8.05 -2.08
N MET A 63 12.63 7.66 -2.45
CA MET A 63 11.61 8.50 -3.08
C MET A 63 11.13 9.60 -2.11
N LEU A 64 10.95 9.27 -0.81
CA LEU A 64 10.68 10.27 0.23
C LEU A 64 11.80 11.31 0.37
N MET A 65 13.07 10.87 0.44
CA MET A 65 14.21 11.79 0.56
C MET A 65 14.42 12.68 -0.66
N THR A 66 13.96 12.26 -1.84
CA THR A 66 14.01 13.06 -3.06
C THR A 66 12.94 14.16 -3.05
N PHE A 67 11.73 13.87 -2.56
CA PHE A 67 10.68 14.86 -2.41
C PHE A 67 11.05 15.94 -1.38
N THR A 68 11.66 15.59 -0.24
CA THR A 68 12.06 16.58 0.77
C THR A 68 13.16 17.52 0.28
N LYS A 69 14.15 17.02 -0.48
CA LYS A 69 15.20 17.87 -1.08
C LYS A 69 14.66 18.90 -2.07
N SER A 70 13.52 18.62 -2.70
CA SER A 70 12.91 19.52 -3.69
C SER A 70 12.24 20.73 -3.02
N VAL A 71 11.93 20.65 -1.72
CA VAL A 71 11.31 21.74 -0.95
C VAL A 71 12.35 22.72 -0.38
N ASP A 72 13.60 22.30 -0.24
CA ASP A 72 14.68 23.12 0.34
C ASP A 72 15.37 24.06 -0.67
N VAL A 73 14.95 24.09 -1.94
CA VAL A 73 15.58 24.93 -3.00
C VAL A 73 14.83 26.24 -3.26
N GLU A 74 13.72 26.51 -2.56
CA GLU A 74 12.95 27.77 -2.68
C GLU A 74 12.99 28.65 -1.41
N ARG A 75 14.13 28.71 -0.70
CA ARG A 75 14.32 29.70 0.38
C ARG A 75 15.57 30.56 0.23
#